data_AF-A0A7C2PKM4-F1
#
_entry.id   AF-A0A7C2PKM4-F1
#
_cell.length_a   1.000
_cell.length_b   1.000
_cell.length_c   1.000
_cell.angle_alpha   90.00
_cell.angle_beta   90.00
_cell.angle_gamma   90.00
#
_symmetry.space_group_name_H-M   'P 1'
#
loop_
_entity.id
_entity.type
_entity.pdbx_description
1 polymer ?
#
loop_
_entity_poly.entity_id
_entity_poly.type
_entity_poly.pdbx_seq_one_letter_code
_entity_poly.pdbx_strand_id
1 'polypeptide(L)' 'MKQSNFPTGWDEKRVQKVLEHYEQQSEEEAIAEDESSFEDPAQTIMEVPNDLVPAIREMIARHQS' A
#
# COMPACT_ATOMS: atom_id res chain seq x y z
N MET A 1 7.24 -21.11 24.64
CA MET A 1 6.22 -20.17 24.15
C MET A 1 5.95 -20.52 22.70
N LYS A 2 4.70 -20.77 22.29
CA LYS A 2 4.39 -20.98 20.87
C LYS A 2 4.69 -19.67 20.15
N GLN A 3 5.67 -19.68 19.25
CA GLN A 3 5.88 -18.56 18.35
C GLN A 3 4.61 -18.40 17.53
N SER A 4 4.04 -17.20 17.53
CA SER A 4 3.02 -16.83 16.56
C SER A 4 3.66 -16.95 15.17
N ASN A 5 3.01 -17.65 14.24
CA ASN A 5 3.43 -17.63 12.83
C ASN A 5 3.15 -16.27 12.17
N PHE A 6 2.48 -15.36 12.88
CA PHE A 6 2.06 -14.07 12.35
C PHE A 6 3.05 -12.96 12.73
N PRO A 7 3.26 -11.99 11.82
CA PRO A 7 4.05 -10.80 12.11
C PRO A 7 3.51 -10.02 13.32
N THR A 8 4.34 -9.14 13.89
CA THR A 8 3.91 -8.24 14.96
C THR A 8 2.68 -7.43 14.55
N GLY A 9 1.64 -7.43 15.37
CA GLY A 9 0.37 -6.74 15.08
C GLY A 9 -0.61 -7.52 14.21
N TRP A 10 -0.31 -8.79 13.91
CA TRP A 10 -1.20 -9.71 13.20
C TRP A 10 -1.64 -10.85 14.11
N ASP A 11 -2.94 -11.11 14.10
CA ASP A 11 -3.56 -12.28 14.72
C ASP A 11 -4.35 -13.07 13.67
N GLU A 12 -4.78 -14.27 14.06
CA GLU A 12 -5.52 -15.18 13.18
C GLU A 12 -6.81 -14.54 12.65
N LYS A 13 -7.51 -13.75 13.47
CA LYS A 13 -8.75 -13.06 13.09
C LYS A 13 -8.51 -12.03 12.00
N ARG A 14 -7.44 -11.25 12.12
CA ARG A 14 -7.04 -10.28 11.10
C ARG A 14 -6.66 -10.99 9.80
N VAL A 15 -5.90 -12.08 9.87
CA VAL A 15 -5.53 -12.87 8.70
C VAL A 15 -6.76 -13.44 8.01
N GLN A 16 -7.68 -14.05 8.75
CA GLN A 16 -8.90 -14.61 8.20
C GLN A 16 -9.77 -13.54 7.52
N LYS A 17 -9.92 -12.37 8.15
CA LYS A 17 -10.67 -11.25 7.56
C LYS A 17 -10.07 -10.76 6.23
N VAL A 18 -8.74 -10.73 6.14
CA VAL A 18 -8.04 -10.34 4.91
C VAL A 18 -8.22 -11.41 3.82
N LEU A 19 -8.12 -12.69 4.17
CA LEU A 19 -8.36 -13.78 3.23
C LEU A 19 -9.80 -13.76 2.69
N GLU A 20 -10.79 -13.64 3.56
CA GLU A 20 -12.21 -13.56 3.17
C GLU A 20 -12.49 -12.35 2.25
N HIS A 21 -11.84 -11.20 2.49
CA HIS A 21 -11.94 -10.01 1.63
C HIS A 21 -11.41 -10.29 0.22
N TYR A 22 -10.18 -10.80 0.10
CA TYR A 22 -9.56 -11.05 -1.21
C TYR A 22 -10.16 -12.26 -1.95
N GLU A 23 -10.71 -13.25 -1.24
CA GLU A 23 -11.42 -14.38 -1.87
C GLU A 23 -12.77 -13.98 -2.48
N GLN A 24 -13.41 -12.93 -1.95
CA GLN A 24 -14.73 -12.46 -2.40
C GLN A 24 -14.65 -11.24 -3.32
N GLN A 25 -13.47 -10.62 -3.45
CA GLN A 25 -13.23 -9.46 -4.29
C GLN A 25 -13.46 -9.80 -5.77
N SER A 26 -14.21 -8.95 -6.47
CA SER A 26 -14.34 -9.08 -7.93
C SER A 26 -13.09 -8.59 -8.67
N GLU A 27 -12.95 -8.99 -9.93
CA GLU A 27 -11.86 -8.49 -10.79
C GLU A 27 -11.92 -6.96 -10.93
N GLU A 28 -13.11 -6.38 -11.05
CA GLU A 28 -13.29 -4.92 -11.10
C GLU A 28 -12.91 -4.23 -9.80
N GLU A 29 -13.21 -4.84 -8.63
CA GLU A 29 -12.82 -4.30 -7.33
C GLU A 29 -11.31 -4.37 -7.11
N ALA A 30 -10.64 -5.43 -7.56
CA ALA A 30 -9.19 -5.54 -7.51
C ALA A 30 -8.51 -4.47 -8.39
N ILE A 31 -9.04 -4.25 -9.59
CA ILE A 31 -8.58 -3.18 -10.50
C ILE A 31 -8.79 -1.81 -9.87
N ALA A 32 -9.96 -1.57 -9.28
CA ALA A 32 -10.27 -0.29 -8.62
C ALA A 32 -9.39 -0.05 -7.38
N GLU A 33 -9.06 -1.08 -6.59
CA GLU A 33 -8.11 -0.94 -5.48
C GLU A 33 -6.71 -0.53 -5.99
N ASP A 34 -6.24 -1.18 -7.05
CA ASP A 34 -4.95 -0.87 -7.69
C ASP A 34 -4.95 0.54 -8.34
N GLU A 35 -6.06 0.97 -8.92
CA GLU A 35 -6.21 2.27 -9.58
C GLU A 35 -6.49 3.43 -8.61
N SER A 36 -7.13 3.17 -7.47
CA SER A 36 -7.50 4.20 -6.48
C SER A 36 -6.29 4.97 -5.93
N SER A 37 -5.12 4.33 -5.87
CA SER A 37 -3.86 4.97 -5.46
C SER A 37 -3.40 6.06 -6.45
N PHE A 38 -3.92 6.03 -7.68
CA PHE A 38 -3.66 6.99 -8.74
C PHE A 38 -4.73 8.08 -8.87
N GLU A 39 -5.88 7.92 -8.21
CA GLU A 39 -7.00 8.87 -8.28
C GLU A 39 -7.00 9.93 -7.18
N ASP A 40 -6.06 9.89 -6.22
CA ASP A 40 -5.98 10.93 -5.18
C ASP A 40 -5.69 12.30 -5.83
N PRO A 41 -6.63 13.26 -5.79
CA PRO A 41 -6.46 14.58 -6.43
C PRO A 41 -5.37 15.43 -5.74
N ALA A 42 -4.91 15.03 -4.56
CA ALA A 42 -3.80 15.65 -3.86
C ALA A 42 -2.43 15.11 -4.31
N GLN A 43 -2.38 14.06 -5.13
CA GLN A 43 -1.16 13.45 -5.65
C GLN A 43 -1.08 13.62 -7.17
N THR A 44 0.13 13.51 -7.70
CA THR A 44 0.37 13.55 -9.15
C THR A 44 1.41 12.51 -9.50
N ILE A 45 1.14 11.73 -10.55
CA ILE A 45 2.05 10.71 -11.06
C ILE A 45 2.95 11.37 -12.11
N MET A 46 4.25 11.19 -11.96
CA MET A 46 5.24 11.67 -12.91
C MET A 46 6.35 10.64 -13.10
N GLU A 47 6.85 10.51 -14.32
CA GLU A 47 8.04 9.71 -14.58
C GLU A 47 9.26 10.40 -13.96
N VAL A 48 10.08 9.61 -13.26
CA VAL A 48 11.29 10.09 -12.60
C VAL A 48 12.44 9.16 -12.96
N PRO A 49 13.53 9.68 -13.57
CA PRO A 49 14.77 8.91 -13.72
C PRO A 49 15.25 8.34 -12.38
N ASN A 50 15.63 7.06 -12.37
CA ASN A 50 15.96 6.33 -11.13
C ASN A 50 17.05 7.00 -10.29
N ASP A 51 18.02 7.64 -10.94
CA ASP A 51 19.10 8.39 -10.31
C ASP A 51 18.63 9.64 -9.56
N LEU A 52 17.46 10.19 -9.90
CA LEU A 52 16.86 11.36 -9.25
C LEU A 52 15.90 11.00 -8.11
N VAL A 53 15.48 9.74 -7.99
CA VAL A 53 14.54 9.28 -6.95
C VAL A 53 15.00 9.64 -5.52
N PRO A 54 16.28 9.46 -5.12
CA PRO A 54 16.72 9.82 -3.77
C PRO A 54 16.53 11.31 -3.44
N ALA A 55 16.82 12.19 -4.40
CA ALA A 55 16.72 13.64 -4.22
C ALA A 55 15.26 14.11 -4.10
N ILE A 56 14.37 13.54 -4.91
CA ILE A 56 12.92 13.84 -4.84
C ILE A 56 12.33 13.37 -3.51
N ARG A 57 12.72 12.16 -3.04
CA ARG A 57 12.27 11.66 -1.73
C ARG A 57 12.70 12.57 -0.59
N GLU A 58 13.94 13.08 -0.61
CA GLU A 58 14.41 14.03 0.39
C GLU A 58 13.62 15.34 0.35
N MET A 59 13.35 15.88 -0.84
CA MET A 59 12.54 17.08 -1.03
C MET A 59 11.13 16.92 -0.44
N ILE A 60 10.46 15.79 -0.69
CA ILE A 60 9.13 15.50 -0.15
C ILE A 60 9.17 15.43 1.38
N ALA A 61 10.16 14.73 1.95
CA ALA A 61 10.30 14.62 3.40
C ALA A 61 10.47 16.00 4.08
N ARG A 62 11.21 16.92 3.45
CA ARG A 62 11.36 18.30 3.94
C ARG A 62 10.08 19.13 3.83
N HIS A 63 9.19 18.80 2.89
CA HIS A 63 7.91 19.50 2.72
C HIS A 63 6.85 19.04 3.74
N GLN A 64 6.95 17.79 4.22
CA GLN A 64 6.02 17.19 5.18
C GLN A 64 6.36 17.53 6.65
N SER A 65 7.39 18.35 6.90
CA SER A 65 7.80 18.83 8.23
C SER A 65 7.34 20.26 8.48
#